data_AF-A0A0F9MA46-F1
#
_entry.id   AF-A0A0F9MA46-F1
#
_cell.length_a   1.000
_cell.length_b   1.000
_cell.length_c   1.000
_cell.angle_alpha   90.00
_cell.angle_beta   90.00
_cell.angle_gamma   90.00
#
_symmetry.space_group_name_H-M   'P 1'
#
loop_
_entity.id
_entity.type
_entity.pdbx_description
1 polymer ?
#
loop_
_entity_poly.entity_id
_entity_poly.type
_entity_poly.pdbx_seq_one_letter_code
_entity_poly.pdbx_strand_id
1 'polypeptide(L)'
;MRCPDCNRFVSVEQGDPTEGLVLQVSDEAVTGEVRLTLLCAECNTEMAEANVEVDMAFDLEHVDECGPDELTGVQPVVALSDENATASDRYEGKGRGTRHFYGAEIEATITCQTCDAKTVVESHVEEQASSFEPVY
;
A
#
# COMPACT_ATOMS: atom_id res chain seq x y z
N MET A 1 23.64 -8.44 3.17
CA MET A 1 24.30 -7.22 2.64
C MET A 1 25.16 -6.62 3.76
N ARG A 2 26.15 -5.75 3.49
CA ARG A 2 26.86 -5.05 4.58
C ARG A 2 26.11 -3.75 4.88
N CYS A 3 25.62 -3.59 6.10
CA CYS A 3 24.93 -2.35 6.48
C CYS A 3 25.94 -1.19 6.56
N PRO A 4 25.66 -0.01 5.99
CA PRO A 4 26.57 1.14 6.02
C PRO A 4 26.80 1.67 7.45
N ASP A 5 25.78 1.61 8.30
CA ASP A 5 25.85 2.13 9.67
C ASP A 5 26.57 1.18 10.62
N CYS A 6 26.06 -0.04 10.78
CA CYS A 6 26.61 -0.99 11.76
C CYS A 6 27.81 -1.78 11.21
N ASN A 7 28.12 -1.69 9.91
CA ASN A 7 29.23 -2.37 9.24
C ASN A 7 29.24 -3.91 9.39
N ARG A 8 28.10 -4.51 9.75
CA ARG A 8 27.92 -5.96 9.86
C ARG A 8 27.32 -6.53 8.59
N PHE A 9 27.57 -7.82 8.36
CA PHE A 9 26.80 -8.59 7.40
C PHE A 9 25.48 -8.97 8.04
N VAL A 10 24.40 -8.40 7.53
CA VAL A 10 23.05 -8.53 8.09
C VAL A 10 22.10 -9.12 7.07
N SER A 11 21.08 -9.81 7.57
CA SER A 11 19.83 -10.05 6.84
C SER A 11 19.07 -8.73 6.70
N VAL A 12 18.26 -8.66 5.65
CA VAL A 12 17.28 -7.59 5.47
C VAL A 12 15.93 -8.09 5.96
N GLU A 13 15.19 -7.22 6.62
CA GLU A 13 13.81 -7.45 7.03
C GLU A 13 12.93 -6.39 6.38
N GLN A 14 11.68 -6.72 6.07
CA GLN A 14 10.75 -5.74 5.55
C GLN A 14 10.33 -4.79 6.69
N GLY A 15 10.39 -3.48 6.43
CA GLY A 15 9.87 -2.44 7.31
C GLY A 15 8.34 -2.35 7.25
N ASP A 16 7.78 -1.46 8.07
CA ASP A 16 6.34 -1.24 8.09
C ASP A 16 5.91 -0.44 6.83
N PRO A 17 5.10 -1.01 5.92
CA PRO A 17 4.65 -0.31 4.72
C PRO A 17 3.70 0.86 5.04
N THR A 18 3.14 0.92 6.25
CA THR A 18 2.23 2.00 6.68
C THR A 18 2.92 3.36 6.68
N GLU A 19 4.23 3.43 6.98
CA GLU A 19 4.96 4.71 7.03
C GLU A 19 5.11 5.39 5.67
N GLY A 20 4.95 4.63 4.57
CA GLY A 20 5.06 5.12 3.21
C GLY A 20 3.81 4.91 2.36
N LEU A 21 2.67 4.63 2.99
CA LEU A 21 1.39 4.52 2.32
C LEU A 21 0.80 5.92 2.09
N VAL A 22 0.48 6.23 0.83
CA VAL A 22 -0.23 7.46 0.47
C VAL A 22 -1.36 7.11 -0.48
N LEU A 23 -2.60 7.10 0.03
CA LEU A 23 -3.79 6.87 -0.77
C LEU A 23 -4.53 8.18 -1.10
N GLN A 24 -5.06 8.26 -2.31
CA GLN A 24 -5.91 9.32 -2.80
C GLN A 24 -7.20 8.72 -3.34
N VAL A 25 -8.33 9.27 -2.92
CA VAL A 25 -9.64 8.86 -3.43
C VAL A 25 -10.04 9.80 -4.55
N SER A 26 -10.32 9.23 -5.71
CA SER A 26 -11.01 9.88 -6.82
C SER A 26 -12.44 9.35 -6.92
N ASP A 27 -13.24 9.89 -7.85
CA ASP A 27 -14.69 9.60 -7.93
C ASP A 27 -15.03 8.10 -8.03
N GLU A 28 -14.16 7.29 -8.66
CA GLU A 28 -14.41 5.86 -8.93
C GLU A 28 -13.22 4.93 -8.58
N ALA A 29 -12.10 5.50 -8.15
CA ALA A 29 -10.88 4.72 -7.86
C ALA A 29 -10.09 5.32 -6.71
N VAL A 30 -9.50 4.46 -5.90
CA VAL A 30 -8.46 4.82 -4.94
C VAL A 30 -7.12 4.54 -5.60
N THR A 31 -6.34 5.59 -5.82
CA THR A 31 -4.99 5.50 -6.36
C THR A 31 -4.00 5.90 -5.28
N GLY A 32 -2.82 5.30 -5.28
CA GLY A 32 -1.82 5.64 -4.29
C GLY A 32 -0.49 5.00 -4.59
N GLU A 33 0.45 5.24 -3.68
CA GLU A 33 1.76 4.62 -3.71
C GLU A 33 2.05 4.06 -2.32
N VAL A 34 2.69 2.89 -2.28
CA VAL A 34 3.25 2.32 -1.07
C VAL A 34 4.75 2.19 -1.22
N ARG A 35 5.48 2.68 -0.21
CA ARG A 35 6.92 2.50 -0.11
C ARG A 35 7.22 1.21 0.66
N LEU A 36 7.75 0.21 -0.05
CA LEU A 36 8.31 -0.99 0.56
C LEU A 36 9.76 -0.70 0.94
N THR A 37 10.11 -0.82 2.21
CA THR A 37 11.46 -0.54 2.71
C THR A 37 12.09 -1.82 3.27
N LEU A 38 13.35 -2.07 2.93
CA LEU A 38 14.16 -3.14 3.50
C LEU A 38 15.10 -2.56 4.55
N LEU A 39 14.97 -3.04 5.78
CA LEU A 39 15.70 -2.59 6.94
C LEU A 39 16.82 -3.58 7.32
N CYS A 40 17.88 -3.04 7.91
CA CYS A 40 18.90 -3.84 8.57
C CYS A 40 18.31 -4.52 9.82
N ALA A 41 18.29 -5.85 9.87
CA ALA A 41 17.74 -6.62 10.99
C ALA A 41 18.39 -6.33 12.37
N GLU A 42 19.55 -5.67 12.40
CA GLU A 42 20.29 -5.38 13.64
C GLU A 42 20.10 -3.94 14.14
N CYS A 43 19.97 -2.97 13.23
CA CYS A 43 19.95 -1.54 13.58
C CYS A 43 18.84 -0.74 12.90
N ASN A 44 17.95 -1.41 12.16
CA ASN A 44 16.81 -0.82 11.45
C ASN A 44 17.17 0.30 10.45
N THR A 45 18.43 0.39 10.02
CA THR A 45 18.85 1.28 8.94
C THR A 45 18.16 0.87 7.64
N GLU A 46 17.55 1.82 6.95
CA GLU A 46 17.01 1.65 5.60
C GLU A 46 18.14 1.27 4.64
N MET A 47 18.02 0.11 4.00
CA MET A 47 19.05 -0.44 3.10
C MET A 47 18.64 -0.34 1.64
N ALA A 48 17.37 -0.55 1.35
CA ALA A 48 16.82 -0.46 0.01
C ALA A 48 15.31 -0.15 0.07
N GLU A 49 14.77 0.44 -0.98
CA GLU A 49 13.35 0.77 -1.10
C GLU A 49 12.81 0.45 -2.49
N ALA A 50 11.50 0.25 -2.57
CA ALA A 50 10.76 0.15 -3.81
C ALA A 50 9.43 0.89 -3.64
N ASN A 51 9.11 1.78 -4.58
CA ASN A 51 7.82 2.45 -4.63
C ASN A 51 6.91 1.68 -5.58
N VAL A 52 5.76 1.24 -5.08
CA VAL A 52 4.81 0.47 -5.87
C VAL A 52 3.50 1.24 -5.95
N GLU A 53 3.04 1.46 -7.17
CA GLU A 53 1.75 2.10 -7.45
C GLU A 53 0.60 1.15 -7.12
N VAL A 54 -0.43 1.68 -6.51
CA VAL A 54 -1.63 0.96 -6.05
C VAL A 54 -2.82 1.59 -6.75
N ASP A 55 -3.58 0.76 -7.46
CA ASP A 55 -4.83 1.15 -8.09
C ASP A 55 -5.94 0.20 -7.62
N MET A 56 -6.98 0.79 -7.02
CA MET A 56 -8.13 0.07 -6.47
C MET A 56 -9.40 0.69 -7.04
N ALA A 57 -10.06 -0.04 -7.94
CA ALA A 57 -11.41 0.29 -8.34
C ALA A 57 -12.38 -0.05 -7.20
N PHE A 58 -13.33 0.83 -6.93
CA PHE A 58 -14.40 0.57 -5.97
C PHE A 58 -15.74 0.93 -6.57
N ASP A 59 -16.72 0.06 -6.37
CA ASP A 59 -18.11 0.34 -6.72
C ASP A 59 -18.89 0.61 -5.44
N LEU A 60 -19.21 1.87 -5.19
CA LEU A 60 -20.19 2.24 -4.19
C LEU A 60 -21.57 2.21 -4.85
N GLU A 61 -22.28 1.09 -4.74
CA GLU A 61 -23.66 0.94 -5.26
C GLU A 61 -24.61 2.06 -4.77
N HIS A 62 -24.30 2.73 -3.66
CA HIS A 62 -25.06 3.84 -3.10
C HIS A 62 -24.71 5.23 -3.64
N VAL A 63 -23.66 5.42 -4.43
CA VAL A 63 -23.34 6.73 -5.05
C VAL A 63 -24.39 7.10 -6.10
N ASP A 64 -24.89 6.12 -6.86
CA ASP A 64 -25.96 6.32 -7.85
C ASP A 64 -27.33 6.60 -7.19
N GLU A 65 -27.60 6.02 -6.02
CA GLU A 65 -28.82 6.29 -5.25
C GLU A 65 -28.75 7.60 -4.45
N CYS A 66 -27.55 8.01 -4.03
CA CYS A 66 -27.28 9.34 -3.47
C CYS A 66 -27.07 10.39 -4.58
N GLY A 67 -27.88 10.29 -5.64
CA GLY A 67 -27.85 11.20 -6.78
C GLY A 67 -27.86 12.68 -6.34
N PRO A 68 -27.39 13.59 -7.21
CA PRO A 68 -27.32 15.00 -6.88
C PRO A 68 -28.69 15.44 -6.38
N ASP A 69 -28.75 15.90 -5.13
CA ASP A 69 -29.97 16.44 -4.56
C ASP A 69 -30.45 17.52 -5.53
N GLU A 70 -31.59 17.27 -6.22
CA GLU A 70 -32.10 18.13 -7.32
C GLU A 70 -32.28 19.59 -6.86
N LEU A 71 -32.26 19.82 -5.54
CA LEU A 71 -32.35 21.10 -4.88
C LEU A 71 -30.99 21.82 -4.68
N THR A 72 -29.87 21.10 -4.60
CA THR A 72 -28.55 21.69 -4.26
C THR A 72 -27.44 21.43 -5.28
N GLY A 73 -27.58 20.41 -6.14
CA GLY A 73 -26.60 20.09 -7.18
C GLY A 73 -25.22 19.66 -6.64
N VAL A 74 -25.15 19.22 -5.38
CA VAL A 74 -23.92 18.78 -4.73
C VAL A 74 -23.66 17.32 -5.13
N GLN A 75 -22.49 17.05 -5.72
CA GLN A 75 -22.04 15.69 -6.00
C GLN A 75 -21.70 14.97 -4.68
N PRO A 76 -21.99 13.67 -4.55
CA PRO A 76 -21.67 12.90 -3.36
C PRO A 76 -20.16 12.97 -3.08
N VAL A 77 -19.80 13.44 -1.89
CA VAL A 77 -18.39 13.57 -1.49
C VAL A 77 -17.96 12.23 -0.89
N VAL A 78 -17.07 11.54 -1.59
CA VAL A 78 -16.45 10.31 -1.11
C VAL A 78 -15.13 10.68 -0.41
N ALA A 79 -14.85 10.08 0.73
CA ALA A 79 -13.62 10.32 1.48
C ALA A 79 -13.00 9.04 2.01
N LEU A 80 -11.67 9.03 2.10
CA LEU A 80 -10.90 8.02 2.82
C LEU A 80 -11.14 8.19 4.32
N SER A 81 -11.67 7.17 4.99
CA SER A 81 -11.89 7.18 6.44
C SER A 81 -10.70 6.59 7.18
N ASP A 82 -10.20 5.46 6.68
CA ASP A 82 -9.13 4.69 7.29
C ASP A 82 -8.31 4.02 6.18
N GLU A 83 -7.01 3.93 6.40
CA GLU A 83 -6.06 3.22 5.54
C GLU A 83 -5.10 2.42 6.40
N ASN A 84 -4.76 1.22 5.94
CA ASN A 84 -3.84 0.33 6.62
C ASN A 84 -3.01 -0.43 5.59
N ALA A 85 -1.76 -0.70 5.91
CA ALA A 85 -0.90 -1.55 5.10
C ALA A 85 -0.18 -2.57 5.99
N THR A 86 -0.22 -3.84 5.60
CA THR A 86 0.47 -4.92 6.32
C THR A 86 1.50 -5.56 5.40
N ALA A 87 2.72 -5.75 5.90
CA ALA A 87 3.78 -6.41 5.15
C ALA A 87 3.40 -7.86 4.81
N SER A 88 3.65 -8.29 3.57
CA SER A 88 3.44 -9.65 3.09
C SER A 88 4.69 -10.19 2.40
N ASP A 89 5.05 -11.44 2.69
CA ASP A 89 6.20 -12.12 2.07
C ASP A 89 5.72 -13.30 1.22
N ARG A 90 6.23 -13.41 -0.02
CA ARG A 90 5.96 -14.56 -0.90
C ARG A 90 7.25 -15.18 -1.43
N TYR A 91 7.34 -16.50 -1.30
CA TYR A 91 8.46 -17.29 -1.82
C TYR A 91 7.99 -18.17 -2.99
N GLU A 92 8.60 -18.00 -4.16
CA GLU A 92 8.25 -18.77 -5.35
C GLU A 92 9.43 -19.62 -5.84
N GLY A 93 9.19 -20.92 -6.03
CA GLY A 93 10.19 -21.87 -6.53
C GLY A 93 10.69 -22.87 -5.48
N LYS A 94 11.71 -23.66 -5.84
CA LYS A 94 12.34 -24.64 -4.94
C LYS A 94 13.86 -24.60 -5.10
N GLY A 95 14.58 -24.64 -3.98
CA GLY A 95 16.04 -24.73 -3.97
C GLY A 95 16.73 -23.43 -4.38
N ARG A 96 17.78 -23.51 -5.20
CA ARG A 96 18.62 -22.36 -5.58
C ARG A 96 17.95 -21.31 -6.47
N GLY A 97 16.77 -21.62 -7.02
CA GLY A 97 15.98 -20.70 -7.85
C GLY A 97 14.82 -20.04 -7.11
N THR A 98 14.79 -20.12 -5.78
CA THR A 98 13.71 -19.52 -4.99
C THR A 98 13.78 -18.00 -5.11
N ARG A 99 12.68 -17.39 -5.57
CA ARG A 99 12.50 -15.94 -5.63
C ARG A 99 11.78 -15.50 -4.37
N HIS A 100 12.21 -14.36 -3.86
CA HIS A 100 11.57 -13.71 -2.73
C HIS A 100 10.91 -12.43 -3.23
N PHE A 101 9.64 -12.27 -2.88
CA PHE A 101 8.82 -11.10 -3.15
C PHE A 101 8.43 -10.50 -1.82
N TYR A 102 8.67 -9.20 -1.69
CA TYR A 102 8.20 -8.39 -0.58
C TYR A 102 6.99 -7.63 -1.07
N GLY A 103 5.93 -7.59 -0.27
CA GLY A 103 4.67 -6.98 -0.66
C GLY A 103 3.97 -6.31 0.50
N ALA A 104 2.84 -5.68 0.19
CA ALA A 104 1.96 -5.11 1.18
C ALA A 104 0.51 -5.46 0.83
N GLU A 105 -0.24 -5.89 1.84
CA GLU A 105 -1.70 -5.96 1.83
C GLU A 105 -2.22 -4.60 2.28
N ILE A 106 -2.94 -3.92 1.40
CA ILE A 106 -3.45 -2.57 1.61
C ILE A 106 -4.96 -2.67 1.78
N GLU A 107 -5.46 -2.11 2.87
CA GLU A 107 -6.88 -2.02 3.19
C GLU A 107 -7.27 -0.55 3.28
N ALA A 108 -8.26 -0.13 2.51
CA ALA A 108 -8.78 1.23 2.51
C ALA A 108 -10.29 1.21 2.77
N THR A 109 -10.72 1.97 3.79
CA THR A 109 -12.14 2.19 4.08
C THR A 109 -12.59 3.50 3.46
N ILE A 110 -13.49 3.38 2.50
CA ILE A 110 -14.08 4.49 1.76
C ILE A 110 -15.45 4.78 2.35
N THR A 111 -15.69 6.03 2.73
CA THR A 111 -16.98 6.46 3.30
C THR A 111 -17.62 7.53 2.44
N CYS A 112 -18.89 7.35 2.12
CA CYS A 112 -19.71 8.40 1.53
C CYS A 112 -20.12 9.40 2.61
N GLN A 113 -19.72 10.67 2.50
CA GLN A 113 -20.06 11.70 3.48
C GLN A 113 -21.54 12.10 3.44
N THR A 114 -22.28 11.68 2.42
CA THR A 114 -23.69 12.02 2.22
C THR A 114 -24.64 11.06 2.94
N CYS A 115 -24.32 9.75 2.97
CA CYS A 115 -25.20 8.71 3.53
C CYS A 115 -24.52 7.83 4.57
N ASP A 116 -23.28 8.13 4.96
CA ASP A 116 -22.44 7.36 5.88
C ASP A 116 -22.22 5.89 5.46
N ALA A 117 -22.53 5.54 4.21
CA ALA A 117 -22.23 4.22 3.67
C ALA A 117 -20.72 4.01 3.60
N LYS A 118 -20.27 2.81 3.96
CA LYS A 118 -18.87 2.43 3.98
C LYS A 118 -18.64 1.24 3.06
N THR A 119 -17.56 1.29 2.30
CA THR A 119 -17.03 0.12 1.60
C THR A 119 -15.57 -0.05 1.96
N VAL A 120 -15.12 -1.29 2.06
CA VAL A 120 -13.73 -1.64 2.30
C VAL A 120 -13.19 -2.22 1.01
N VAL A 121 -12.08 -1.67 0.55
CA VAL A 121 -11.34 -2.20 -0.59
C VAL A 121 -9.98 -2.70 -0.15
N GLU A 122 -9.58 -3.81 -0.75
CA GLU A 122 -8.34 -4.51 -0.46
C GLU A 122 -7.52 -4.59 -1.75
N SER A 123 -6.21 -4.35 -1.63
CA SER A 123 -5.25 -4.57 -2.71
C SER A 123 -4.01 -5.25 -2.19
N HIS A 124 -3.35 -5.96 -3.09
CA HIS A 124 -2.09 -6.61 -2.81
C HIS A 124 -1.07 -6.21 -3.86
N VAL A 125 0.02 -5.61 -3.40
CA VAL A 125 1.16 -5.26 -4.25
C VAL A 125 2.38 -6.03 -3.79
N GLU A 126 3.18 -6.48 -4.73
CA GLU A 126 4.42 -7.20 -4.44
C GLU A 126 5.50 -6.79 -5.44
N GLU A 127 6.73 -6.74 -4.94
CA GLU A 127 7.91 -6.43 -5.74
C GLU A 127 9.01 -7.46 -5.45
N GLN A 128 9.74 -7.85 -6.50
CA GLN A 128 10.80 -8.83 -6.34
C GLN A 128 11.97 -8.21 -5.57
N ALA A 129 12.57 -8.94 -4.63
CA ALA A 129 13.72 -8.48 -3.84
C ALA A 129 14.91 -7.94 -4.67
N SER A 130 15.01 -8.31 -5.95
CA SER A 130 16.04 -7.83 -6.87
C SER A 130 15.75 -6.47 -7.50
N SER A 131 14.49 -6.01 -7.46
CA SER A 131 14.06 -4.73 -8.04
C SER A 131 14.22 -3.55 -7.08
N PHE A 132 14.53 -3.81 -5.80
CA PHE A 132 14.71 -2.77 -4.79
C PHE A 132 15.95 -1.92 -5.10
N GLU A 133 15.79 -0.60 -5.00
CA GLU A 133 16.87 0.36 -5.20
C GLU A 133 17.54 0.65 -3.84
N PRO A 134 18.87 0.64 -3.77
CA PRO A 134 19.56 0.85 -2.51
C PRO A 134 19.54 2.34 -2.10
N VAL A 135 19.27 2.58 -0.81
CA VAL A 135 19.25 3.92 -0.21
C VAL A 135 20.66 4.21 0.33
N TYR A 136 21.41 5.13 -0.30
CA TYR A 136 22.78 5.50 0.09
C TYR A 136 22.94 7.02 0.24
#